data_AF-A0A183BAF2-F1
#
_entry.id   AF-A0A183BAF2-F1
#
_cell.length_a   1.000
_cell.length_b   1.000
_cell.length_c   1.000
_cell.angle_alpha   90.00
_cell.angle_beta   90.00
_cell.angle_gamma   90.00
#
_symmetry.space_group_name_H-M   'P 1'
#
loop_
_entity.id
_entity.type
_entity.pdbx_description
1 polymer ?
#
loop_
_entity_poly.entity_id
_entity_poly.type
_entity_poly.pdbx_seq_one_letter_code
_entity_poly.pdbx_strand_id
1 'polypeptide(L)'
;MEIPVIEPLNLHGSLSEIEEWVERFELWCSIRKGGMQNQSVLFLMLGGRELFSLVKNLSFPNVPAELPFEKLKSLLLDHILPVNFQATEWAKFNSVIRAANKPRREFVLQLNKQESNCNYGDTFEELLWDRLIAGIKNTSLQR
;
A
#
# COMPACT_ATOMS: atom_id res chain seq x y z
N MET A 1 14.86 25.12 -7.19
CA MET A 1 13.72 24.31 -6.69
C MET A 1 14.16 23.72 -5.37
N GLU A 2 13.41 24.00 -4.30
CA GLU A 2 13.59 23.28 -3.04
C GLU A 2 13.16 21.83 -3.27
N ILE A 3 13.97 20.89 -2.79
CA ILE A 3 13.63 19.47 -2.89
C ILE A 3 12.53 19.21 -1.86
N PRO A 4 11.38 18.62 -2.25
CA PRO A 4 10.31 18.36 -1.31
C PRO A 4 10.80 17.46 -0.16
N VAL A 5 10.42 17.77 1.07
CA VAL A 5 10.74 16.93 2.24
C VAL A 5 9.78 15.74 2.22
N ILE A 6 10.33 14.52 2.21
CA ILE A 6 9.55 13.30 2.42
C ILE A 6 9.52 13.00 3.92
N GLU A 7 8.34 12.76 4.47
CA GLU A 7 8.18 12.32 5.84
C GLU A 7 8.66 10.88 6.04
N PRO A 8 9.04 10.46 7.27
CA PRO A 8 9.38 9.07 7.54
C PRO A 8 8.22 8.10 7.28
N LEU A 9 8.54 6.86 6.91
CA LEU A 9 7.53 5.82 6.69
C LEU A 9 6.83 5.45 8.01
N ASN A 10 5.50 5.41 7.98
CA ASN A 10 4.70 4.84 9.06
C ASN A 10 4.47 3.34 8.83
N LEU A 11 5.23 2.47 9.53
CA LEU A 11 5.09 1.02 9.42
C LEU A 11 3.77 0.48 10.01
N HIS A 12 3.03 1.30 10.76
CA HIS A 12 1.72 0.95 11.29
C HIS A 12 0.56 1.33 10.36
N GLY A 13 0.88 1.90 9.19
CA GLY A 13 -0.10 2.20 8.16
C GLY A 13 -0.69 0.95 7.51
N SER A 14 -1.74 1.15 6.72
CA SER A 14 -2.23 0.17 5.76
C SER A 14 -1.19 -0.11 4.67
N LEU A 15 -1.29 -1.27 4.00
CA LEU A 15 -0.41 -1.61 2.89
C LEU A 15 -0.41 -0.50 1.82
N SER A 16 -1.59 0.00 1.46
CA SER A 16 -1.74 1.07 0.47
C SER A 16 -1.00 2.36 0.88
N GLU A 17 -0.98 2.73 2.17
CA GLU A 17 -0.22 3.91 2.64
C GLU A 17 1.30 3.69 2.57
N ILE A 18 1.75 2.44 2.79
CA ILE A 18 3.17 2.07 2.69
C ILE A 18 3.61 2.03 1.23
N GLU A 19 2.80 1.48 0.34
CA GLU A 19 3.04 1.49 -1.12
C GLU A 19 3.07 2.92 -1.66
N GLU A 20 2.10 3.76 -1.29
CA GLU A 20 2.06 5.18 -1.66
C GLU A 20 3.35 5.91 -1.21
N TRP A 21 3.84 5.63 0.00
CA TRP A 21 5.10 6.20 0.47
C TRP A 21 6.29 5.77 -0.40
N VAL A 22 6.38 4.49 -0.77
CA VAL A 22 7.46 3.96 -1.62
C VAL A 22 7.40 4.60 -3.01
N GLU A 23 6.22 4.73 -3.61
CA GLU A 23 6.03 5.39 -4.90
C GLU A 23 6.47 6.87 -4.85
N ARG A 24 6.08 7.59 -3.80
CA ARG A 24 6.53 8.98 -3.59
C ARG A 24 8.05 9.07 -3.41
N PHE A 25 8.66 8.11 -2.72
CA PHE A 25 10.12 8.04 -2.60
C PHE A 25 10.81 7.83 -3.96
N GLU A 26 10.29 6.95 -4.81
CA GLU A 26 10.83 6.73 -6.16
C GLU A 26 10.72 7.98 -7.05
N LEU A 27 9.56 8.64 -7.02
CA LEU A 27 9.35 9.92 -7.69
C LEU A 27 10.31 10.99 -7.16
N TRP A 28 10.49 11.07 -5.84
CA TRP A 28 11.43 11.97 -5.20
C TRP A 28 12.87 11.73 -5.67
N CYS A 29 13.30 10.47 -5.76
CA CYS A 29 14.59 10.10 -6.32
C CYS A 29 14.74 10.53 -7.78
N SER A 30 13.68 10.40 -8.60
CA SER A 30 13.72 10.73 -10.04
C SER A 30 13.94 12.22 -10.33
N ILE A 31 13.45 13.11 -9.43
CA ILE A 31 13.60 14.56 -9.56
C ILE A 31 15.07 14.97 -9.36
N ARG A 32 15.83 14.20 -8.58
CA ARG A 32 17.22 14.50 -8.23
C ARG A 32 18.18 14.07 -9.36
N LYS A 33 18.11 14.73 -10.52
CA LYS A 33 19.09 14.59 -11.61
C LYS A 33 20.44 15.17 -11.19
N GLY A 34 21.33 14.34 -10.61
CA GLY A 34 22.63 14.85 -10.14
C GLY A 34 23.65 13.86 -9.60
N GLY A 35 23.54 12.58 -9.95
CA GLY A 35 24.52 11.56 -9.56
C GLY A 35 23.84 10.32 -9.02
N MET A 36 24.53 9.20 -9.16
CA MET A 36 24.19 7.87 -8.66
C MET A 36 24.13 7.88 -7.12
N GLN A 37 23.21 8.66 -6.56
CA GLN A 37 22.92 8.68 -5.14
C GLN A 37 22.40 7.28 -4.81
N ASN A 38 23.04 6.64 -3.84
CA ASN A 38 22.68 5.29 -3.45
C ASN A 38 21.25 5.31 -2.89
N GLN A 39 20.28 4.95 -3.74
CA GLN A 39 18.85 4.90 -3.39
C GLN A 39 18.63 4.08 -2.12
N SER A 40 19.41 3.03 -1.91
CA SER A 40 19.38 2.21 -0.70
C SER A 40 19.72 3.02 0.55
N VAL A 41 20.78 3.84 0.50
CA VAL A 41 21.15 4.70 1.63
C VAL A 41 20.09 5.76 1.89
N LEU A 42 19.54 6.37 0.82
CA LEU A 42 18.47 7.35 0.96
C LEU A 42 17.20 6.74 1.54
N PHE A 43 16.82 5.55 1.09
CA PHE A 43 15.67 4.81 1.59
C PHE A 43 15.82 4.50 3.09
N LEU A 44 16.99 4.02 3.50
CA LEU A 44 17.32 3.73 4.89
C LEU A 44 17.34 4.97 5.79
N MET A 45 17.78 6.12 5.28
CA MET A 45 17.85 7.37 6.04
C MET A 45 16.50 8.11 6.10
N LEU A 46 15.81 8.21 4.98
CA LEU A 46 14.54 8.95 4.86
C LEU A 46 13.35 8.13 5.34
N GLY A 47 13.41 6.80 5.24
CA GLY A 47 12.37 5.89 5.75
C GLY A 47 12.24 5.91 7.27
N GLY A 48 13.22 6.48 8.00
CA GLY A 48 13.18 6.64 9.44
C GLY A 48 13.69 5.43 10.23
N ARG A 49 13.67 5.57 11.56
CA ARG A 49 14.30 4.62 12.49
C ARG A 49 13.67 3.22 12.42
N GLU A 50 12.34 3.15 12.34
CA GLU A 50 11.63 1.89 12.38
C GLU A 50 11.86 1.08 11.11
N LEU A 51 11.74 1.70 9.94
CA LEU A 51 12.11 1.10 8.65
C LEU A 51 13.55 0.61 8.66
N PHE A 52 14.50 1.45 9.11
CA PHE A 52 15.91 1.06 9.17
C PHE A 52 16.11 -0.19 10.04
N SER A 53 15.48 -0.22 11.22
CA SER A 53 15.61 -1.33 12.16
C SER A 53 15.01 -2.63 11.60
N LEU A 54 13.85 -2.53 10.96
CA LEU A 54 13.19 -3.67 10.31
C LEU A 54 14.06 -4.21 9.17
N VAL A 55 14.42 -3.35 8.22
CA VAL A 55 15.21 -3.74 7.04
C VAL A 55 16.57 -4.29 7.44
N LYS A 56 17.21 -3.74 8.49
CA LYS A 56 18.46 -4.28 9.04
C LYS A 56 18.31 -5.72 9.54
N ASN A 57 17.21 -6.03 10.23
CA ASN A 57 16.94 -7.38 10.69
C ASN A 57 16.63 -8.33 9.53
N LEU A 58 15.83 -7.87 8.56
CA LEU A 58 15.43 -8.66 7.39
C LEU A 58 16.58 -8.95 6.41
N SER A 59 17.60 -8.10 6.37
CA SER A 59 18.75 -8.26 5.47
C SER A 59 19.91 -9.07 6.05
N PHE A 60 19.88 -9.40 7.35
CA PHE A 60 20.92 -10.18 8.01
C PHE A 60 21.17 -11.52 7.27
N PRO A 61 22.44 -11.90 7.02
CA PRO A 61 23.70 -11.31 7.52
C PRO A 61 24.30 -10.18 6.65
N ASN A 62 23.61 -9.72 5.61
CA ASN A 62 24.12 -8.71 4.69
C ASN A 62 24.08 -7.30 5.29
N VAL A 63 24.92 -6.40 4.76
CA VAL A 63 24.89 -4.98 5.11
C VAL A 63 23.76 -4.30 4.32
N PRO A 64 22.75 -3.69 4.97
CA PRO A 64 21.58 -3.16 4.27
C PRO A 64 21.92 -2.08 3.24
N ALA A 65 22.92 -1.24 3.54
CA ALA A 65 23.35 -0.15 2.66
C ALA A 65 24.05 -0.61 1.37
N GLU A 66 24.51 -1.87 1.34
CA GLU A 66 25.16 -2.50 0.18
C GLU A 66 24.15 -3.23 -0.72
N LEU A 67 22.95 -3.51 -0.21
CA LEU A 67 21.90 -4.13 -1.00
C LEU A 67 21.29 -3.14 -2.00
N PRO A 68 20.89 -3.59 -3.21
CA PRO A 68 20.13 -2.76 -4.14
C PRO A 68 18.80 -2.32 -3.54
N PHE A 69 18.33 -1.12 -3.91
CA PHE A 69 17.05 -0.58 -3.44
C PHE A 69 15.89 -1.56 -3.70
N GLU A 70 15.80 -2.17 -4.88
CA GLU A 70 14.79 -3.18 -5.19
C GLU A 70 14.77 -4.36 -4.21
N LYS A 71 15.95 -4.73 -3.67
CA LYS A 71 16.03 -5.79 -2.66
C LYS A 71 15.52 -5.32 -1.31
N LEU A 72 15.77 -4.07 -0.94
CA LEU A 72 15.27 -3.50 0.31
C LEU A 72 13.75 -3.28 0.25
N LYS A 73 13.24 -2.80 -0.89
CA LYS A 73 11.81 -2.64 -1.17
C LYS A 73 11.07 -3.97 -1.07
N SER A 74 11.57 -5.03 -1.72
CA SER A 74 10.95 -6.36 -1.62
C SER A 74 10.97 -6.89 -0.19
N LEU A 75 12.09 -6.80 0.54
CA LEU A 75 12.14 -7.21 1.95
C LEU A 75 11.09 -6.50 2.81
N LEU A 76 10.91 -5.19 2.61
CA LEU A 76 9.89 -4.41 3.33
C LEU A 76 8.48 -4.91 3.00
N LEU A 77 8.14 -4.99 1.71
CA LEU A 77 6.79 -5.35 1.27
C LEU A 77 6.45 -6.81 1.62
N ASP A 78 7.38 -7.74 1.42
CA ASP A 78 7.20 -9.16 1.75
C ASP A 78 6.97 -9.39 3.25
N HIS A 79 7.56 -8.55 4.12
CA HIS A 79 7.33 -8.62 5.55
C HIS A 79 5.94 -8.09 5.95
N ILE A 80 5.51 -7.02 5.29
CA ILE A 80 4.25 -6.32 5.57
C ILE A 80 3.06 -7.06 4.98
N LEU A 81 3.28 -7.89 3.96
CA LEU A 81 2.30 -8.79 3.36
C LEU A 81 2.29 -10.14 4.11
N PRO A 82 1.44 -10.35 5.15
CA PRO A 82 1.24 -11.69 5.64
C PRO A 82 0.66 -12.58 4.53
N VAL A 83 0.99 -13.88 4.56
CA VAL A 83 0.49 -14.88 3.61
C VAL A 83 -1.05 -14.89 3.50
N ASN A 84 -1.75 -14.43 4.54
CA ASN A 84 -3.22 -14.34 4.60
C ASN A 84 -3.77 -12.92 4.42
N PHE A 85 -2.94 -11.94 4.02
CA PHE A 85 -3.33 -10.55 3.84
C PHE A 85 -4.43 -10.41 2.81
N GLN A 86 -4.24 -11.02 1.63
CA GLN A 86 -5.20 -10.98 0.54
C GLN A 86 -6.57 -11.51 0.96
N ALA A 87 -6.63 -12.68 1.61
CA ALA A 87 -7.89 -13.24 2.09
C ALA A 87 -8.61 -12.31 3.09
N THR A 88 -7.85 -11.61 3.93
CA THR A 88 -8.40 -10.66 4.91
C THR A 88 -8.95 -9.40 4.23
N GLU A 89 -8.20 -8.81 3.29
CA GLU A 89 -8.66 -7.65 2.54
C GLU A 89 -9.83 -7.99 1.63
N TRP A 90 -9.85 -9.19 1.04
CA TRP A 90 -11.00 -9.70 0.29
C TRP A 90 -12.24 -9.85 1.16
N ALA A 91 -12.09 -10.38 2.38
CA ALA A 91 -13.19 -10.48 3.32
C ALA A 91 -13.71 -9.08 3.71
N LYS A 92 -12.82 -8.12 3.94
CA LYS A 92 -13.20 -6.72 4.22
C LYS A 92 -13.96 -6.12 3.04
N PHE A 93 -13.44 -6.21 1.82
CA PHE A 93 -14.09 -5.73 0.59
C PHE A 93 -15.49 -6.33 0.42
N ASN A 94 -15.60 -7.66 0.58
CA ASN A 94 -16.87 -8.37 0.49
C ASN A 94 -17.86 -8.00 1.61
N SER A 95 -17.39 -7.47 2.74
CA SER A 95 -18.23 -6.97 3.83
C SER A 95 -18.74 -5.53 3.64
N VAL A 96 -18.21 -4.74 2.68
CA VAL A 96 -18.56 -3.32 2.50
C VAL A 96 -19.98 -3.12 1.95
N ILE A 97 -20.95 -2.77 2.81
CA ILE A 97 -22.36 -2.52 2.44
C ILE A 97 -22.67 -1.02 2.48
N ARG A 98 -23.53 -0.53 1.56
CA ARG A 98 -23.95 0.87 1.57
C ARG A 98 -24.88 1.13 2.75
N ALA A 99 -24.52 2.08 3.62
CA ALA A 99 -25.46 2.58 4.62
C ALA A 99 -26.67 3.26 3.93
N ALA A 100 -27.88 3.07 4.47
CA ALA A 100 -29.12 3.57 3.85
C ALA A 100 -29.05 5.05 3.48
N ASN A 101 -28.46 5.87 4.37
CA ASN A 101 -28.35 7.32 4.25
C ASN A 101 -27.09 7.79 3.49
N LYS A 102 -26.17 6.89 3.11
CA LYS A 102 -24.94 7.26 2.38
C LYS A 102 -25.21 7.37 0.87
N PRO A 103 -24.84 8.49 0.21
CA PRO A 103 -24.97 8.63 -1.24
C PRO A 103 -24.23 7.53 -2.01
N ARG A 104 -24.77 7.12 -3.16
CA ARG A 104 -24.13 6.09 -4.00
C ARG A 104 -22.71 6.46 -4.44
N ARG A 105 -22.45 7.73 -4.73
CA ARG A 105 -21.11 8.21 -5.14
C ARG A 105 -20.07 8.01 -4.02
N GLU A 106 -20.45 8.28 -2.77
CA GLU A 106 -19.57 8.09 -1.63
C GLU A 106 -19.33 6.61 -1.33
N PHE A 107 -20.32 5.76 -1.61
CA PHE A 107 -20.16 4.31 -1.55
C PHE A 107 -19.15 3.79 -2.59
N VAL A 108 -19.19 4.29 -3.82
CA VAL A 108 -18.20 3.95 -4.85
C VAL A 108 -16.80 4.37 -4.44
N LEU A 109 -16.62 5.58 -3.90
CA LEU A 109 -15.31 6.03 -3.39
C LEU A 109 -14.79 5.14 -2.26
N GLN A 110 -15.67 4.71 -1.35
CA GLN A 110 -15.30 3.78 -0.28
C GLN A 110 -14.88 2.41 -0.82
N LEU A 111 -15.60 1.88 -1.83
CA LEU A 111 -15.24 0.61 -2.48
C LEU A 111 -13.89 0.70 -3.18
N ASN A 112 -13.64 1.77 -3.94
CA ASN A 112 -12.35 2.00 -4.62
C ASN A 112 -11.20 2.11 -3.61
N LYS A 113 -11.42 2.79 -2.47
CA LYS A 113 -10.40 2.86 -1.41
C LYS A 113 -10.13 1.50 -0.76
N GLN A 114 -11.14 0.66 -0.59
CA GLN A 114 -10.95 -0.68 -0.01
C GLN A 114 -10.28 -1.62 -1.01
N GLU A 115 -10.58 -1.45 -2.29
CA GLU A 115 -9.99 -2.24 -3.36
C GLU A 115 -8.49 -2.03 -3.50
N SER A 116 -7.97 -0.81 -3.30
CA SER A 116 -6.52 -0.57 -3.37
C SER A 116 -5.69 -1.46 -2.44
N ASN A 117 -6.31 -2.13 -1.46
CA ASN A 117 -5.66 -3.08 -0.54
C ASN A 117 -5.79 -4.56 -0.97
N CYS A 118 -6.60 -4.90 -1.98
CA CYS A 118 -7.03 -6.26 -2.24
C CYS A 118 -6.21 -7.02 -3.30
N ASN A 119 -5.38 -6.34 -4.11
CA ASN A 119 -4.56 -6.93 -5.18
C ASN A 119 -5.28 -8.05 -5.97
N TYR A 120 -6.44 -7.71 -6.57
CA TYR A 120 -7.31 -8.67 -7.27
C TYR A 120 -6.82 -9.10 -8.67
N GLY A 121 -5.71 -8.55 -9.16
CA GLY A 121 -5.20 -8.81 -10.50
C GLY A 121 -6.24 -8.54 -11.59
N ASP A 122 -6.24 -9.35 -12.64
CA ASP A 122 -7.02 -9.12 -13.87
C ASP A 122 -8.55 -9.30 -13.71
N THR A 123 -9.01 -9.92 -12.62
CA THR A 123 -10.46 -10.15 -12.34
C THR A 123 -11.15 -8.97 -11.63
N PHE A 124 -10.47 -7.83 -11.57
CA PHE A 124 -10.85 -6.67 -10.75
C PHE A 124 -12.19 -6.01 -11.14
N GLU A 125 -12.40 -5.70 -12.43
CA GLU A 125 -13.59 -4.94 -12.83
C GLU A 125 -14.90 -5.71 -12.54
N GLU A 126 -14.91 -7.02 -12.80
CA GLU A 126 -16.07 -7.89 -12.56
C GLU A 126 -16.41 -7.97 -11.06
N LEU A 127 -15.41 -8.13 -10.20
CA LEU A 127 -15.59 -8.17 -8.74
C LEU A 127 -16.09 -6.85 -8.17
N LEU A 128 -15.66 -5.72 -8.74
CA LEU A 128 -16.15 -4.40 -8.33
C LEU A 128 -17.63 -4.22 -8.66
N TRP A 129 -18.05 -4.62 -9.87
CA TRP A 129 -19.45 -4.56 -10.28
C TRP A 129 -20.33 -5.47 -9.44
N ASP A 130 -19.91 -6.71 -9.19
CA ASP A 130 -20.63 -7.65 -8.35
C ASP A 130 -20.80 -7.11 -6.93
N ARG A 131 -19.73 -6.56 -6.35
CA ARG A 131 -19.80 -5.97 -5.01
C ARG A 131 -20.70 -4.75 -4.97
N LEU A 132 -20.61 -3.86 -5.97
CA LEU A 132 -21.44 -2.66 -6.08
C LEU A 132 -22.92 -3.03 -6.14
N ILE A 133 -23.28 -4.01 -6.97
CA ILE A 133 -24.66 -4.51 -7.10
C ILE A 133 -25.12 -5.13 -5.78
N ALA A 134 -24.32 -6.00 -5.17
CA ALA A 134 -24.64 -6.65 -3.90
C ALA A 134 -24.73 -5.67 -2.72
N GLY A 135 -23.94 -4.59 -2.73
CA GLY A 135 -23.87 -3.59 -1.65
C GLY A 135 -24.89 -2.47 -1.77
N ILE A 136 -25.42 -2.22 -2.98
CA ILE A 136 -26.55 -1.30 -3.22
C ILE A 136 -27.90 -2.02 -3.03
N LYS A 137 -27.96 -3.33 -3.31
CA LYS A 137 -29.19 -4.12 -3.12
C LYS A 137 -29.62 -4.06 -1.65
N ASN A 138 -30.78 -3.42 -1.49
CA ASN A 138 -31.53 -3.21 -0.26
C ASN A 138 -31.61 -4.51 0.56
N THR A 139 -31.15 -4.47 1.82
CA THR A 139 -31.38 -5.53 2.83
C THR A 139 -32.86 -5.78 3.11
N SER A 140 -33.77 -4.96 2.60
CA SER A 140 -35.22 -5.18 2.65
C SER A 140 -35.74 -6.28 1.71
N LEU A 141 -34.92 -6.80 0.79
CA LEU A 141 -35.29 -7.91 -0.11
C LEU A 141 -34.66 -9.25 0.25
N GLN A 142 -33.90 -9.34 1.36
CA GLN A 142 -33.51 -10.61 1.96
C GLN A 142 -34.53 -11.00 3.03
N ARG A 143 -35.62 -11.62 2.59
CA ARG A 143 -36.47 -12.50 3.41
C ARG A 143 -36.55 -13.86 2.75
#